data_AF-A0A3P7FFD9-F1
#
_entry.id   AF-A0A3P7FFD9-F1
#
_cell.length_a   1.000
_cell.length_b   1.000
_cell.length_c   1.000
_cell.angle_alpha   90.00
_cell.angle_beta   90.00
_cell.angle_gamma   90.00
#
_symmetry.space_group_name_H-M   'P 1'
#
loop_
_entity.id
_entity.type
_entity.pdbx_description
1 polymer ?
#
loop_
_entity_poly.entity_id
_entity_poly.type
_entity_poly.pdbx_seq_one_letter_code
_entity_poly.pdbx_strand_id
1 'polypeptide(L)' 'MRNNNPNVKFMLREGNSVNPCIYVRYNFGKESFVSVDNASTAEIMNKFGKLTTA' A
#
# COMPACT_ATOMS: atom_id res chain seq x y z
N MET A 1 -11.26 -2.34 5.09
CA MET A 1 -10.26 -2.87 4.14
C MET A 1 -9.92 -4.34 4.41
N ARG A 2 -9.29 -4.69 5.56
CA ARG A 2 -8.93 -6.09 5.87
C ARG A 2 -10.10 -7.08 5.89
N ASN A 3 -11.21 -6.73 6.56
CA ASN A 3 -12.39 -7.61 6.64
C ASN A 3 -13.02 -7.91 5.26
N ASN A 4 -12.92 -6.96 4.33
CA ASN A 4 -13.42 -7.13 2.97
C ASN A 4 -12.43 -7.89 2.06
N ASN A 5 -11.20 -8.14 2.53
CA ASN A 5 -10.12 -8.76 1.78
C ASN A 5 -9.40 -9.82 2.64
N PRO A 6 -10.09 -10.89 3.07
CA PRO A 6 -9.57 -11.84 4.06
C PRO A 6 -8.31 -12.60 3.60
N ASN A 7 -8.15 -12.78 2.28
CA ASN A 7 -7.01 -13.49 1.69
C ASN A 7 -5.80 -12.58 1.41
N VAL A 8 -5.94 -11.27 1.59
CA VAL A 8 -4.85 -10.31 1.37
C VAL A 8 -4.07 -10.14 2.67
N LYS A 9 -2.75 -10.36 2.61
CA LYS A 9 -1.86 -10.16 3.74
C LYS A 9 -1.48 -8.69 3.88
N PHE A 10 -2.13 -8.00 4.80
CA PHE A 10 -1.73 -6.65 5.21
C PHE A 10 -0.53 -6.71 6.15
N MET A 11 0.53 -5.96 5.84
CA MET A 11 1.74 -5.88 6.66
C MET A 11 2.03 -4.41 6.98
N LEU A 12 2.04 -4.06 8.26
CA LEU A 12 2.52 -2.77 8.74
C LEU A 12 3.97 -2.94 9.22
N ARG A 13 4.85 -2.04 8.80
CA ARG A 13 6.27 -2.03 9.17
C ARG A 13 6.67 -0.60 9.48
N GLU A 14 7.14 -0.40 10.70
CA GLU A 14 7.65 0.88 11.19
C GLU A 14 9.17 0.88 11.09
N GLY A 15 9.76 2.05 10.89
CA GLY A 15 11.21 2.22 10.79
C GLY A 15 11.60 3.68 10.98
N ASN A 16 12.81 3.91 11.51
CA ASN A 16 13.35 5.26 11.63
C ASN A 16 13.98 5.69 10.30
N SER A 17 13.82 6.97 9.94
CA SER A 17 14.40 7.57 8.73
C SER A 17 13.99 6.88 7.42
N VAL A 18 12.80 6.26 7.39
CA VAL A 18 12.21 5.67 6.18
C VAL A 18 11.16 6.62 5.59
N ASN A 19 11.14 6.73 4.27
CA ASN A 19 10.06 7.44 3.59
C ASN A 19 8.81 6.55 3.56
N PRO A 20 7.65 7.05 4.02
CA PRO A 20 6.46 6.23 4.11
C PRO A 20 5.96 5.89 2.70
N CYS A 21 5.72 4.60 2.47
CA CYS A 21 5.35 4.06 1.17
C CYS A 21 4.45 2.83 1.32
N ILE A 22 3.69 2.56 0.27
CA ILE A 22 2.82 1.38 0.18
C ILE A 22 3.36 0.51 -0.93
N TYR A 23 3.59 -0.76 -0.61
CA TYR A 23 3.95 -1.80 -1.56
C TYR A 23 2.78 -2.76 -1.75
N VAL A 24 2.57 -3.18 -3.00
CA VAL A 24 1.61 -4.23 -3.38
C VAL A 24 2.35 -5.29 -4.18
N ARG A 25 2.11 -6.54 -3.82
CA ARG A 25 2.65 -7.71 -4.52
C ARG A 25 1.53 -8.53 -5.11
N TYR A 26 1.59 -8.76 -6.41
CA TYR A 26 0.62 -9.52 -7.19
C TYR A 26 1.13 -10.95 -7.43
N ASN A 27 0.43 -11.68 -8.31
CA ASN A 27 0.84 -13.02 -8.73
C ASN A 27 2.23 -13.02 -9.37
N PHE A 28 2.91 -14.16 -9.26
CA PHE A 28 4.27 -14.37 -9.79
C PHE A 28 5.33 -13.40 -9.23
N GLY A 29 5.06 -12.78 -8.08
CA GLY A 29 6.01 -11.88 -7.43
C GLY A 29 6.15 -10.51 -8.11
N LYS A 30 5.25 -10.14 -9.05
CA LYS A 30 5.19 -8.79 -9.59
C LYS A 30 4.89 -7.80 -8.45
N GLU A 31 5.60 -6.69 -8.41
CA GLU A 31 5.45 -5.66 -7.37
C GLU A 31 5.23 -4.27 -7.97
N SER A 32 4.45 -3.46 -7.26
CA SER A 32 4.26 -2.03 -7.51
C SER A 32 4.33 -1.29 -6.18
N PHE A 33 4.73 -0.01 -6.21
CA PHE A 33 4.78 0.81 -5.01
C PHE A 33 4.34 2.24 -5.29
N VAL A 34 3.95 2.95 -4.22
CA VAL A 34 3.68 4.38 -4.25
C VAL A 34 4.20 5.04 -2.99
N SER A 35 4.86 6.19 -3.14
CA SER A 35 5.21 7.04 -2.00
C SER A 35 3.96 7.72 -1.44
N VAL A 36 3.84 7.72 -0.11
CA VAL A 36 2.81 8.45 0.63
C VAL A 36 3.40 9.54 1.52
N ASP A 37 4.63 9.96 1.22
CA ASP A 37 5.26 11.07 1.91
C ASP A 37 4.40 12.35 1.81
N ASN A 38 4.23 13.02 2.95
CA ASN A 38 3.39 14.20 3.13
C ASN A 38 1.93 14.09 2.62
N ALA A 39 1.40 12.88 2.42
CA ALA A 39 0.04 12.67 1.92
C ALA A 39 -0.98 12.69 3.06
N SER A 40 -2.11 13.34 2.84
CA SER A 40 -3.28 13.24 3.71
C SER A 40 -3.92 11.85 3.63
N THR A 41 -4.75 11.50 4.62
CA THR A 41 -5.50 10.23 4.64
C THR A 41 -6.31 10.00 3.36
N ALA A 42 -6.93 11.05 2.81
CA ALA A 42 -7.72 10.95 1.58
C ALA A 42 -6.83 10.64 0.36
N GLU A 43 -5.65 11.27 0.27
CA GLU A 43 -4.69 11.03 -0.81
C GLU A 43 -4.07 9.64 -0.71
N ILE A 44 -3.77 9.16 0.50
CA ILE A 44 -3.30 7.80 0.75
C ILE A 44 -4.29 6.78 0.21
N MET A 45 -5.58 6.94 0.53
CA MET A 45 -6.62 6.02 0.08
C MET A 45 -6.81 6.05 -1.45
N ASN A 46 -6.70 7.23 -2.08
CA ASN A 46 -6.74 7.36 -3.54
C ASN A 46 -5.53 6.66 -4.19
N LYS A 47 -4.31 6.92 -3.69
CA LYS A 47 -3.08 6.26 -4.15
C LYS A 47 -3.17 4.74 -4.00
N PHE A 48 -3.69 4.25 -2.87
CA PHE A 48 -3.92 2.82 -2.63
C PHE A 48 -4.90 2.22 -3.65
N GLY A 49 -6.04 2.87 -3.91
CA GLY A 49 -7.03 2.39 -4.87
C GLY A 49 -6.49 2.28 -6.31
N LYS A 50 -5.57 3.18 -6.69
CA LYS A 50 -4.87 3.11 -7.99
C LYS A 50 -3.95 1.89 -8.08
N LEU A 51 -3.25 1.53 -7.01
CA LEU A 51 -2.39 0.35 -6.98
C LEU A 51 -3.19 -0.96 -7.08
N THR A 52 -4.40 -1.02 -6.53
CA THR A 52 -5.20 -2.27 -6.54
C THR A 52 -5.88 -2.57 -7.87
N THR A 53 -5.82 -1.65 -8.85
CA THR A 53 -6.49 -1.79 -10.17
C THR A 53 -5.49 -2.04 -11.31
N ALA A 54 -4.20 -2.17 -11.01
CA ALA A 54 -3.09 -2.25 -11.97
C ALA A 54 -2.51 -3.67 -12.18
#